data_AF-A0A955QBR4-F1
#
_entry.id   AF-A0A955QBR4-F1
#
_cell.length_a   1.000
_cell.length_b   1.000
_cell.length_c   1.000
_cell.angle_alpha   90.00
_cell.angle_beta   90.00
_cell.angle_gamma   90.00
#
_symmetry.space_group_name_H-M   'P 1'
#
loop_
_entity.id
_entity.type
_entity.pdbx_description
1 polymer ?
#
loop_
_entity_poly.entity_id
_entity_poly.type
_entity_poly.pdbx_seq_one_letter_code
_entity_poly.pdbx_strand_id
1 'polypeptide(L)'
;FGGIGLALHLSTSFVSRRPVYGFWTFGQGVAVLSRGVAMTVLVIGCLVLLPMGPSLLREYGAILLYLPIVIVSYVLLFRSRPYILSQVFGWSPFLPRLRASLPVALMVVGVGLLGDWGMMIVGDSLGYTVHWTEWFVPDLVWGSWGQVLKTLTEFVIVAPFFEEIIFRGLLFPTLHAKVGGHLAIMGSALFFALAHGYGFVAFLAVLWSGLLWGWAYARTGSLLPGMIAHAINNGLVGYSLLAFFR
;
A
#
# COMPACT_ATOMS: atom_id res chain seq x y z
N PHE A 1 -23.02 27.74 -0.50
CA PHE A 1 -23.32 26.30 -0.72
C PHE A 1 -23.06 25.78 -2.16
N GLY A 2 -22.65 26.60 -3.14
CA GLY A 2 -22.41 26.13 -4.53
C GLY A 2 -20.98 25.70 -4.90
N GLY A 3 -19.96 25.96 -4.08
CA GLY A 3 -18.55 25.72 -4.45
C GLY A 3 -18.05 24.29 -4.26
N ILE A 4 -18.57 23.57 -3.26
CA ILE A 4 -18.12 22.20 -2.92
C ILE A 4 -18.63 21.18 -3.95
N GLY A 5 -19.85 21.38 -4.47
CA GLY A 5 -20.42 20.54 -5.52
C GLY A 5 -19.68 20.65 -6.85
N LEU A 6 -19.17 21.83 -7.21
CA LEU A 6 -18.44 22.06 -8.46
C LEU A 6 -17.02 21.45 -8.42
N ALA A 7 -16.35 21.48 -7.26
CA ALA A 7 -15.05 20.81 -7.07
C ALA A 7 -15.17 19.28 -7.16
N LEU A 8 -16.25 18.70 -6.63
CA LEU A 8 -16.56 17.27 -6.78
C LEU A 8 -16.93 16.93 -8.24
N HIS A 9 -17.65 17.80 -8.96
CA HIS A 9 -18.02 17.56 -10.35
C HIS A 9 -16.82 17.65 -11.31
N LEU A 10 -15.94 18.65 -11.13
CA LEU A 10 -14.73 18.82 -11.95
C LEU A 10 -13.64 17.76 -11.68
N SER A 11 -13.65 17.12 -10.51
CA SER A 11 -12.80 15.96 -10.21
C SER A 11 -13.23 14.70 -10.97
N THR A 12 -14.54 14.53 -11.23
CA THR A 12 -15.07 13.31 -11.86
C THR A 12 -14.82 13.19 -13.37
N SER A 13 -14.46 14.28 -14.06
CA SER A 13 -14.22 14.28 -15.51
C SER A 13 -12.91 13.59 -15.92
N PHE A 14 -11.95 13.46 -15.00
CA PHE A 14 -10.69 12.72 -15.21
C PHE A 14 -10.71 11.30 -14.64
N VAL A 15 -11.82 10.89 -14.02
CA VAL A 15 -12.02 9.52 -13.54
C VAL A 15 -12.35 8.63 -14.73
N SER A 16 -11.29 8.11 -15.33
CA SER A 16 -11.32 7.07 -16.35
C SER A 16 -12.27 5.95 -15.94
N ARG A 17 -13.37 5.80 -16.69
CA ARG A 17 -14.28 4.63 -16.66
C ARG A 17 -13.63 3.35 -17.22
N ARG A 18 -12.30 3.21 -17.14
CA ARG A 18 -11.61 2.01 -17.62
C ARG A 18 -11.67 0.94 -16.53
N PRO A 19 -12.03 -0.30 -16.86
CA PRO A 19 -12.02 -1.38 -15.88
C PRO A 19 -10.59 -1.58 -15.37
N VAL A 20 -10.42 -1.61 -14.05
CA VAL A 20 -9.17 -2.00 -13.38
C VAL A 20 -9.05 -3.52 -13.21
N TYR A 21 -9.87 -4.28 -13.92
CA TYR A 21 -10.05 -5.73 -13.76
C TYR A 21 -10.35 -6.38 -15.11
N GLY A 22 -10.35 -7.72 -15.13
CA GLY A 22 -10.62 -8.49 -16.35
C GLY A 22 -9.40 -8.72 -17.25
N PHE A 23 -8.20 -8.39 -16.77
CA PHE A 23 -6.95 -8.56 -17.52
C PHE A 23 -6.40 -10.00 -17.46
N TRP A 24 -6.69 -10.71 -16.38
CA TRP A 24 -6.30 -12.09 -16.11
C TRP A 24 -7.39 -12.79 -15.28
N THR A 25 -7.38 -14.12 -15.28
CA THR A 25 -8.31 -14.92 -14.46
C THR A 25 -7.85 -14.97 -13.00
N PHE A 26 -8.77 -15.29 -12.08
CA PHE A 26 -8.44 -15.51 -10.67
C PHE A 26 -7.28 -16.52 -10.50
N GLY A 27 -7.32 -17.64 -11.23
CA GLY A 27 -6.28 -18.67 -11.16
C GLY A 27 -4.92 -18.17 -11.64
N GLN A 28 -4.87 -17.38 -12.71
CA GLN A 28 -3.62 -16.77 -13.19
C GLN A 28 -3.04 -15.81 -12.15
N GLY A 29 -3.87 -14.93 -11.58
CA GLY A 29 -3.42 -13.97 -10.58
C GLY A 29 -2.90 -14.64 -9.30
N VAL A 30 -3.63 -15.64 -8.78
CA VAL A 30 -3.19 -16.43 -7.61
C VAL A 30 -1.87 -17.15 -7.88
N ALA A 31 -1.74 -17.78 -9.06
CA ALA A 31 -0.51 -18.49 -9.43
C ALA A 31 0.71 -17.56 -9.52
N VAL A 32 0.52 -16.32 -9.97
CA VAL A 32 1.61 -15.33 -10.05
C VAL A 32 1.98 -14.80 -8.68
N LEU A 33 1.00 -14.45 -7.84
CA LEU A 33 1.23 -13.99 -6.48
C LEU A 33 1.91 -15.07 -5.62
N SER A 34 1.46 -16.32 -5.70
CA SER A 34 2.07 -17.42 -4.95
C SER A 34 3.50 -17.72 -5.37
N ARG A 35 3.79 -17.71 -6.68
CA ARG A 35 5.16 -17.85 -7.20
C ARG A 35 6.05 -16.68 -6.80
N GLY A 36 5.51 -15.46 -6.81
CA GLY A 36 6.22 -14.27 -6.34
C GLY A 36 6.62 -14.40 -4.87
N VAL A 37 5.66 -14.74 -4.00
CA VAL A 37 5.90 -14.94 -2.57
C VAL A 37 6.90 -16.07 -2.33
N ALA A 38 6.74 -17.20 -3.02
CA ALA A 38 7.67 -18.32 -2.93
C ALA A 38 9.09 -17.90 -3.35
N MET A 39 9.22 -17.10 -4.41
CA MET A 39 10.52 -16.57 -4.84
C MET A 39 11.12 -15.62 -3.79
N THR A 40 10.34 -14.73 -3.19
CA THR A 40 10.80 -13.88 -2.08
C THR A 40 11.31 -14.71 -0.92
N VAL A 41 10.54 -15.72 -0.49
CA VAL A 41 10.95 -16.63 0.61
C VAL A 41 12.23 -17.37 0.28
N LEU A 42 12.38 -17.89 -0.95
CA LEU A 42 13.59 -18.58 -1.39
C LEU A 42 14.79 -17.65 -1.43
N VAL A 43 14.65 -16.43 -1.97
CA VAL A 43 15.74 -15.45 -2.04
C VAL A 43 16.20 -15.06 -0.64
N ILE A 44 15.26 -14.71 0.24
CA ILE A 44 15.58 -14.36 1.63
C ILE A 44 16.19 -15.56 2.36
N GLY A 45 15.62 -16.75 2.22
CA GLY A 45 16.13 -17.98 2.83
C GLY A 45 17.55 -18.31 2.38
N CYS A 46 17.85 -18.23 1.08
CA CYS A 46 19.20 -18.40 0.56
C CYS A 46 20.16 -17.34 1.10
N LEU A 47 19.74 -16.08 1.16
CA LEU A 47 20.58 -15.01 1.70
C LEU A 47 20.92 -15.28 3.16
N VAL A 48 19.97 -15.66 4.01
CA VAL A 48 20.22 -15.96 5.44
C VAL A 48 21.31 -17.02 5.63
N LEU A 49 21.46 -17.97 4.70
CA LEU A 49 22.48 -19.03 4.76
C LEU A 49 23.88 -18.57 4.31
N LEU A 50 24.01 -17.42 3.65
CA LEU A 50 25.29 -16.88 3.20
C LEU A 50 25.96 -16.05 4.32
N PRO A 51 27.30 -16.08 4.45
CA PRO A 51 28.01 -15.27 5.46
C PRO A 51 27.74 -13.76 5.35
N MET A 52 27.55 -13.25 4.12
CA MET A 52 27.20 -11.86 3.82
C MET A 52 25.69 -11.59 3.78
N GLY A 53 24.87 -12.60 4.04
CA GLY A 53 23.42 -12.52 3.99
C GLY A 53 22.80 -11.48 4.93
N PRO A 54 23.09 -11.53 6.23
CA PRO A 54 22.51 -10.62 7.21
C PRO A 54 22.82 -9.14 6.92
N SER A 55 24.00 -8.83 6.38
CA SER A 55 24.33 -7.45 6.00
C SER A 55 23.54 -7.00 4.77
N LEU A 56 23.41 -7.85 3.75
CA LEU A 56 22.58 -7.57 2.57
C LEU A 56 21.09 -7.42 2.93
N LEU A 57 20.57 -8.23 3.85
CA LEU A 57 19.18 -8.12 4.31
C LEU A 57 18.94 -6.84 5.11
N ARG A 58 19.92 -6.39 5.90
CA ARG A 58 19.83 -5.11 6.61
C ARG A 58 19.84 -3.92 5.64
N GLU A 59 20.65 -4.00 4.59
CA GLU A 59 20.82 -2.90 3.65
C GLU A 59 19.69 -2.84 2.61
N TYR A 60 19.25 -3.99 2.10
CA TYR A 60 18.33 -4.08 0.96
C TYR A 60 17.04 -4.85 1.26
N GLY A 61 16.78 -5.20 2.52
CA GLY A 61 15.66 -6.05 2.93
C GLY A 61 14.30 -5.59 2.42
N ALA A 62 14.03 -4.28 2.48
CA ALA A 62 12.78 -3.71 1.98
C ALA A 62 12.59 -4.01 0.48
N ILE A 63 13.61 -3.79 -0.34
CA ILE A 63 13.54 -4.06 -1.79
C ILE A 63 13.45 -5.58 -2.04
N LEU A 64 14.24 -6.38 -1.34
CA LEU A 64 14.28 -7.84 -1.49
C LEU A 64 12.96 -8.51 -1.12
N LEU A 65 12.18 -7.91 -0.21
CA LEU A 65 10.84 -8.37 0.15
C LEU A 65 9.87 -8.27 -1.03
N TYR A 66 9.86 -7.12 -1.72
CA TYR A 66 8.84 -6.83 -2.75
C TYR A 66 9.26 -7.19 -4.18
N LEU A 67 10.53 -6.97 -4.51
CA LEU A 67 11.02 -7.00 -5.89
C LEU A 67 10.80 -8.35 -6.60
N PRO A 68 10.99 -9.53 -5.96
CA PRO A 68 10.73 -10.80 -6.62
C PRO A 68 9.27 -10.97 -7.04
N ILE A 69 8.31 -10.54 -6.21
CA ILE A 69 6.87 -10.58 -6.55
C ILE A 69 6.60 -9.70 -7.76
N VAL A 70 7.15 -8.48 -7.81
CA VAL A 70 6.98 -7.55 -8.93
C VAL A 70 7.61 -8.08 -10.21
N ILE A 71 8.82 -8.65 -10.14
CA ILE A 71 9.50 -9.23 -11.31
C ILE A 71 8.71 -10.40 -11.87
N VAL A 72 8.31 -11.35 -11.03
CA VAL A 72 7.51 -12.52 -11.45
C VAL A 72 6.19 -12.05 -12.07
N SER A 73 5.54 -11.05 -11.47
CA SER A 73 4.31 -10.46 -12.00
C SER A 73 4.51 -9.79 -13.35
N TYR A 74 5.58 -9.01 -13.51
CA TYR A 74 5.95 -8.39 -14.78
C TYR A 74 6.17 -9.44 -15.86
N VAL A 75 6.97 -10.46 -15.59
CA VAL A 75 7.32 -11.51 -16.56
C VAL A 75 6.08 -12.31 -16.98
N LEU A 76 5.21 -12.66 -16.04
CA LEU A 76 4.09 -13.59 -16.30
C LEU A 76 2.79 -12.90 -16.73
N LEU A 77 2.53 -11.64 -16.34
CA LEU A 77 1.28 -10.93 -16.65
C LEU A 77 1.47 -9.78 -17.64
N PHE A 78 2.56 -9.03 -17.57
CA PHE A 78 2.68 -7.75 -18.27
C PHE A 78 3.62 -7.77 -19.47
N ARG A 79 4.66 -8.62 -19.49
CA ARG A 79 5.69 -8.65 -20.54
C ARG A 79 5.10 -8.80 -21.94
N SER A 80 4.11 -9.68 -22.09
CA SER A 80 3.44 -9.92 -23.38
C SER A 80 2.31 -8.92 -23.67
N ARG A 81 1.90 -8.10 -22.69
CA ARG A 81 0.78 -7.17 -22.77
C ARG A 81 1.07 -5.86 -22.02
N PRO A 82 2.11 -5.09 -22.43
CA PRO A 82 2.62 -3.96 -21.65
C PRO A 82 1.59 -2.83 -21.46
N TYR A 83 0.62 -2.70 -22.36
CA TYR A 83 -0.47 -1.72 -22.23
C TYR A 83 -1.31 -1.94 -20.96
N ILE A 84 -1.42 -3.19 -20.47
CA ILE A 84 -2.16 -3.54 -19.24
C ILE A 84 -1.52 -2.87 -18.03
N LEU A 85 -0.19 -2.72 -17.99
CA LEU A 85 0.50 -2.08 -16.87
C LEU A 85 0.02 -0.64 -16.68
N SER A 86 -0.08 0.11 -17.78
CA SER A 86 -0.61 1.49 -17.74
C SER A 86 -2.08 1.57 -17.30
N GLN A 87 -2.87 0.53 -17.59
CA GLN A 87 -4.30 0.46 -17.25
C GLN A 87 -4.52 0.06 -15.79
N VAL A 88 -3.77 -0.92 -15.29
CA VAL A 88 -3.79 -1.37 -13.90
C VAL A 88 -3.24 -0.27 -12.99
N PHE A 89 -2.12 0.35 -13.37
CA PHE A 89 -1.49 1.36 -12.52
C PHE A 89 -2.22 2.71 -12.61
N GLY A 90 -2.83 3.00 -13.76
CA GLY A 90 -3.59 4.22 -13.99
C GLY A 90 -2.73 5.48 -13.95
N TRP A 91 -1.46 5.37 -14.37
CA TRP A 91 -0.49 6.46 -14.34
C TRP A 91 -0.40 7.23 -15.66
N SER A 92 -1.14 6.86 -16.70
CA SER A 92 -1.06 7.54 -18.00
C SER A 92 -2.34 8.33 -18.31
N PRO A 93 -2.25 9.63 -18.68
CA PRO A 93 -1.05 10.49 -18.62
C PRO A 93 -0.69 10.90 -17.18
N PHE A 94 0.60 10.92 -16.83
CA PHE A 94 1.06 11.03 -15.43
C PHE A 94 0.69 12.32 -14.74
N LEU A 95 1.06 13.48 -15.29
CA LEU A 95 0.84 14.77 -14.63
C LEU A 95 -0.64 15.08 -14.35
N PRO A 96 -1.57 14.89 -15.31
CA PRO A 96 -3.00 15.07 -15.03
C PRO A 96 -3.53 14.09 -13.98
N ARG A 97 -3.09 12.83 -14.02
CA ARG A 97 -3.48 11.80 -13.04
C ARG A 97 -2.98 12.12 -11.64
N LEU A 98 -1.73 12.56 -11.52
CA LEU A 98 -1.14 12.99 -10.27
C LEU A 98 -1.96 14.13 -9.65
N ARG A 99 -2.24 15.18 -10.43
CA ARG A 99 -3.05 16.32 -9.96
C ARG A 99 -4.46 15.92 -9.53
N ALA A 100 -5.11 15.04 -10.30
CA ALA A 100 -6.43 14.53 -9.96
C ALA A 100 -6.43 13.61 -8.72
N SER A 101 -5.28 13.01 -8.39
CA SER A 101 -5.13 12.10 -7.25
C SER A 101 -4.96 12.83 -5.92
N LEU A 102 -4.38 14.04 -5.92
CA LEU A 102 -4.16 14.82 -4.70
C LEU A 102 -5.42 15.06 -3.85
N PRO A 103 -6.54 15.58 -4.37
CA PRO A 103 -7.72 15.81 -3.54
C PRO A 103 -8.30 14.51 -2.97
N VAL A 104 -8.25 13.42 -3.76
CA VAL A 104 -8.71 12.10 -3.30
C VAL A 104 -7.80 11.58 -2.18
N ALA A 105 -6.48 11.69 -2.36
CA ALA A 105 -5.51 11.30 -1.35
C ALA A 105 -5.69 12.08 -0.04
N LEU A 106 -5.82 13.41 -0.11
CA LEU A 106 -6.04 14.25 1.08
C LEU A 106 -7.35 13.93 1.79
N MET A 107 -8.42 13.69 1.05
CA MET A 107 -9.69 13.25 1.62
C MET A 107 -9.55 11.90 2.31
N VAL A 108 -8.88 10.94 1.67
CA VAL A 108 -8.64 9.61 2.24
C VAL A 108 -7.76 9.68 3.50
N VAL A 109 -6.73 10.52 3.51
CA VAL A 109 -5.92 10.79 4.71
C VAL A 109 -6.80 11.35 5.83
N GLY A 110 -7.62 12.37 5.55
CA GLY A 110 -8.51 12.96 6.54
C GLY A 110 -9.51 11.95 7.13
N VAL A 111 -10.14 11.14 6.28
CA VAL A 111 -11.06 10.06 6.71
C VAL A 111 -10.31 8.95 7.47
N GLY A 112 -9.08 8.65 7.06
CA GLY A 112 -8.18 7.72 7.74
C GLY A 112 -7.93 8.16 9.18
N LEU A 113 -7.42 9.38 9.36
CA LEU A 113 -7.12 9.96 10.68
C LEU A 113 -8.35 10.03 11.60
N LEU A 114 -9.52 10.37 11.06
CA LEU A 114 -10.77 10.35 11.83
C LEU A 114 -11.17 8.94 12.28
N GLY A 115 -10.99 7.95 11.40
CA GLY A 115 -11.24 6.55 11.72
C GLY A 115 -10.28 6.04 12.79
N ASP A 116 -8.98 6.34 12.65
CA ASP A 116 -7.95 5.95 13.61
C ASP A 116 -8.24 6.56 14.98
N TRP A 117 -8.58 7.85 15.04
CA TRP A 117 -8.98 8.51 16.28
C TRP A 117 -10.21 7.85 16.93
N GLY A 118 -11.23 7.52 16.14
CA GLY A 118 -12.41 6.81 16.63
C GLY A 118 -12.10 5.40 17.15
N MET A 119 -11.24 4.65 16.45
CA MET A 119 -10.81 3.32 16.86
C MET A 119 -10.01 3.34 18.16
N MET A 120 -9.17 4.36 18.37
CA MET A 120 -8.44 4.53 19.64
C MET A 120 -9.41 4.79 20.81
N ILE A 121 -10.38 5.69 20.64
CA ILE A 121 -11.40 5.96 21.69
C ILE A 121 -12.17 4.70 22.05
N VAL A 122 -12.64 3.96 21.03
CA VAL A 122 -13.41 2.74 21.25
C VAL A 122 -12.52 1.65 21.87
N GLY A 123 -11.30 1.47 21.36
CA GLY A 123 -10.32 0.53 21.90
C GLY A 123 -10.07 0.75 23.39
N ASP A 124 -9.74 1.99 23.76
CA ASP A 124 -9.49 2.37 25.16
C ASP A 124 -10.72 2.12 26.04
N SER A 125 -11.92 2.44 25.56
CA SER A 125 -13.17 2.20 26.30
C SER A 125 -13.45 0.71 26.55
N LEU A 126 -12.92 -0.16 25.69
CA LEU A 126 -13.04 -1.62 25.79
C LEU A 126 -11.83 -2.27 26.47
N GLY A 127 -10.85 -1.49 26.93
CA GLY A 127 -9.63 -1.98 27.56
C GLY A 127 -8.60 -2.53 26.57
N TYR A 128 -8.74 -2.26 25.27
CA TYR A 128 -7.74 -2.59 24.25
C TYR A 128 -6.86 -1.37 23.97
N THR A 129 -5.58 -1.47 24.32
CA THR A 129 -4.60 -0.44 23.98
C THR A 129 -3.67 -0.91 22.86
N VAL A 130 -3.20 0.03 22.06
CA VAL A 130 -2.14 -0.22 21.07
C VAL A 130 -0.82 -0.24 21.81
N HIS A 131 -0.08 -1.34 21.68
CA HIS A 131 1.25 -1.41 22.27
C HIS A 131 2.18 -0.48 21.48
N TRP A 132 2.94 0.36 22.18
CA TRP A 132 3.78 1.41 21.57
C TRP A 132 4.77 0.87 20.52
N THR A 133 5.17 -0.41 20.63
CA THR A 133 6.07 -1.06 19.67
C THR A 133 5.46 -1.30 18.30
N GLU A 134 4.13 -1.33 18.16
CA GLU A 134 3.47 -1.65 16.88
C GLU A 134 3.76 -0.60 15.80
N TRP A 135 3.98 0.65 16.21
CA TRP A 135 4.27 1.77 15.31
C TRP A 135 5.70 2.30 15.48
N PHE A 136 6.51 1.64 16.32
CA PHE A 136 7.84 2.13 16.65
C PHE A 136 8.85 1.67 15.60
N VAL A 137 9.58 2.63 15.03
CA VAL A 137 10.66 2.38 14.06
C VAL A 137 12.00 2.78 14.70
N PRO A 138 12.77 1.83 15.25
CA PRO A 138 13.97 2.12 16.06
C PRO A 138 15.00 2.99 15.34
N ASP A 139 15.23 2.74 14.05
CA ASP A 139 16.23 3.46 13.26
C ASP A 139 15.92 4.96 13.11
N LEU A 140 14.64 5.36 13.19
CA LEU A 140 14.26 6.77 13.17
C LEU A 140 14.63 7.48 14.47
N VAL A 141 14.54 6.78 15.59
CA VAL A 141 14.76 7.35 16.91
C VAL A 141 16.23 7.27 17.31
N TRP A 142 16.84 6.09 17.20
CA TRP A 142 18.18 5.80 17.70
C TRP A 142 19.25 5.67 16.62
N GLY A 143 18.87 5.66 15.34
CA GLY A 143 19.82 5.53 14.23
C GLY A 143 20.65 6.81 14.00
N SER A 144 21.77 6.67 13.29
CA SER A 144 22.50 7.80 12.70
C SER A 144 21.63 8.53 11.67
N TRP A 145 21.95 9.78 11.32
CA TRP A 145 21.19 10.52 10.30
C TRP A 145 21.17 9.82 8.93
N GLY A 146 22.23 9.07 8.58
CA GLY A 146 22.24 8.24 7.38
C GLY A 146 21.18 7.12 7.44
N GLN A 147 21.07 6.44 8.59
CA GLN A 147 20.03 5.43 8.82
C GLN A 147 18.63 6.05 8.81
N VAL A 148 18.43 7.19 9.47
CA VAL A 148 17.15 7.92 9.45
C VAL A 148 16.71 8.21 8.02
N LEU A 149 17.60 8.76 7.18
CA LEU A 149 17.27 9.06 5.78
C LEU A 149 16.95 7.81 4.96
N LYS A 150 17.71 6.72 5.17
CA LYS A 150 17.44 5.43 4.53
C LYS A 150 16.07 4.89 4.95
N THR A 151 15.82 4.79 6.25
CA THR A 151 14.58 4.25 6.82
C THR A 151 13.37 5.09 6.42
N LEU A 152 13.46 6.43 6.42
CA LEU A 152 12.39 7.29 5.90
C LEU A 152 12.12 7.03 4.43
N THR A 153 13.16 6.87 3.61
CA THR A 153 12.99 6.55 2.18
C THR A 153 12.30 5.21 1.99
N GLU A 154 12.72 4.18 2.74
CA GLU A 154 12.12 2.85 2.68
C GLU A 154 10.67 2.85 3.15
N PHE A 155 10.39 3.52 4.27
CA PHE A 155 9.08 3.53 4.92
C PHE A 155 8.05 4.45 4.24
N VAL A 156 8.47 5.61 3.73
CA VAL A 156 7.57 6.64 3.17
C VAL A 156 7.42 6.51 1.66
N ILE A 157 8.41 5.95 0.95
CA ILE A 157 8.41 5.91 -0.52
C ILE A 157 8.39 4.47 -1.02
N VAL A 158 9.38 3.65 -0.63
CA VAL A 158 9.57 2.32 -1.20
C VAL A 158 8.42 1.38 -0.82
N ALA A 159 8.08 1.29 0.46
CA ALA A 159 7.00 0.42 0.93
C ALA A 159 5.64 0.83 0.33
N PRO A 160 5.17 2.10 0.42
CA PRO A 160 3.91 2.50 -0.21
C PRO A 160 3.85 2.23 -1.71
N PHE A 161 4.96 2.44 -2.43
CA PHE A 161 5.03 2.16 -3.86
C PHE A 161 4.83 0.67 -4.17
N PHE A 162 5.58 -0.20 -3.49
CA PHE A 162 5.50 -1.64 -3.76
C PHE A 162 4.21 -2.27 -3.25
N GLU A 163 3.76 -1.87 -2.06
CA GLU A 163 2.56 -2.42 -1.45
C GLU A 163 1.31 -2.06 -2.25
N GLU A 164 1.18 -0.82 -2.73
CA GLU A 164 0.03 -0.48 -3.58
C GLU A 164 0.05 -1.24 -4.91
N ILE A 165 1.23 -1.49 -5.50
CA ILE A 165 1.34 -2.37 -6.68
C ILE A 165 0.89 -3.78 -6.36
N ILE A 166 1.32 -4.37 -5.23
CA ILE A 166 1.00 -5.75 -4.88
C ILE A 166 -0.47 -5.89 -4.49
N PHE A 167 -0.95 -5.07 -3.56
CA PHE A 167 -2.30 -5.24 -3.01
C PHE A 167 -3.39 -4.66 -3.92
N ARG A 168 -3.16 -3.51 -4.57
CA ARG A 168 -4.17 -2.85 -5.41
C ARG A 168 -3.93 -3.09 -6.89
N GLY A 169 -2.67 -3.21 -7.32
CA GLY A 169 -2.34 -3.52 -8.71
C GLY A 169 -2.44 -5.01 -9.07
N LEU A 170 -2.21 -5.94 -8.12
CA LEU A 170 -2.19 -7.37 -8.42
C LEU A 170 -3.29 -8.15 -7.69
N LEU A 171 -3.37 -8.04 -6.37
CA LEU A 171 -4.31 -8.81 -5.57
C LEU A 171 -5.76 -8.36 -5.80
N PHE A 172 -6.03 -7.06 -5.78
CA PHE A 172 -7.39 -6.55 -6.02
C PHE A 172 -7.97 -7.00 -7.38
N PRO A 173 -7.31 -6.84 -8.55
CA PRO A 173 -7.88 -7.29 -9.82
C PRO A 173 -8.05 -8.82 -9.88
N THR A 174 -7.14 -9.55 -9.21
CA THR A 174 -7.24 -11.01 -9.06
C THR A 174 -8.49 -11.41 -8.30
N LEU A 175 -8.74 -10.82 -7.14
CA LEU A 175 -9.95 -11.08 -6.34
C LEU A 175 -11.20 -10.63 -7.09
N HIS A 176 -11.15 -9.47 -7.73
CA HIS A 176 -12.27 -8.92 -8.51
C HIS A 176 -12.72 -9.89 -9.60
N ALA A 177 -11.79 -10.61 -10.25
CA ALA A 177 -12.12 -11.60 -11.28
C ALA A 177 -12.98 -12.78 -10.76
N LYS A 178 -13.09 -12.97 -9.44
CA LYS A 178 -13.89 -14.04 -8.82
C LYS A 178 -15.08 -13.51 -8.02
N VAL A 179 -14.90 -12.46 -7.22
CA VAL A 179 -15.88 -12.02 -6.22
C VAL A 179 -16.45 -10.62 -6.46
N GLY A 180 -15.99 -9.91 -7.50
CA GLY A 180 -16.44 -8.56 -7.83
C GLY A 180 -15.87 -7.46 -6.92
N GLY A 181 -16.30 -6.22 -7.17
CA GLY A 181 -15.67 -5.00 -6.65
C GLY A 181 -15.59 -4.89 -5.13
N HIS A 182 -16.73 -4.87 -4.43
CA HIS A 182 -16.75 -4.64 -2.98
C HIS A 182 -16.00 -5.71 -2.18
N LEU A 183 -16.20 -6.98 -2.54
CA LEU A 183 -15.50 -8.10 -1.89
C LEU A 183 -14.01 -8.13 -2.23
N ALA A 184 -13.60 -7.64 -3.42
CA ALA A 184 -12.19 -7.47 -3.74
C ALA A 184 -11.51 -6.37 -2.93
N ILE A 185 -12.22 -5.25 -2.64
CA ILE A 185 -11.72 -4.20 -1.72
C ILE A 185 -11.49 -4.81 -0.33
N MET A 186 -12.51 -5.50 0.22
CA MET A 186 -12.43 -6.10 1.55
C MET A 186 -11.32 -7.15 1.62
N GLY A 187 -11.24 -8.03 0.61
CA GLY A 187 -10.23 -9.07 0.56
C GLY A 187 -8.81 -8.50 0.44
N SER A 188 -8.57 -7.52 -0.43
CA SER A 188 -7.21 -6.96 -0.56
C SER A 188 -6.79 -6.19 0.69
N ALA A 189 -7.71 -5.46 1.32
CA ALA A 189 -7.47 -4.77 2.59
C ALA A 189 -7.19 -5.75 3.75
N LEU A 190 -7.91 -6.88 3.79
CA LEU A 190 -7.69 -7.92 4.79
C LEU A 190 -6.31 -8.56 4.65
N PHE A 191 -5.93 -8.98 3.44
CA PHE A 191 -4.58 -9.53 3.20
C PHE A 191 -3.47 -8.51 3.49
N PHE A 192 -3.72 -7.23 3.18
CA PHE A 192 -2.82 -6.13 3.52
C PHE A 192 -2.61 -6.02 5.04
N ALA A 193 -3.69 -5.96 5.82
CA ALA A 193 -3.61 -5.87 7.28
C ALA A 193 -2.99 -7.12 7.92
N LEU A 194 -3.33 -8.32 7.44
CA LEU A 194 -2.74 -9.57 7.93
C LEU A 194 -1.23 -9.63 7.69
N ALA A 195 -0.73 -9.09 6.57
CA ALA A 195 0.69 -9.08 6.26
C ALA A 195 1.53 -8.21 7.22
N HIS A 196 0.91 -7.30 7.96
CA HIS A 196 1.61 -6.45 8.94
C HIS A 196 1.86 -7.15 10.28
N GLY A 197 1.10 -8.20 10.60
CA GLY A 197 1.30 -8.97 11.84
C GLY A 197 1.05 -8.19 13.14
N TYR A 198 0.26 -7.12 13.08
CA TYR A 198 -0.08 -6.32 14.25
C TYR A 198 -1.13 -6.97 15.16
N GLY A 199 -1.16 -6.54 16.42
CA GLY A 199 -2.22 -6.84 17.37
C GLY A 199 -3.55 -6.19 16.97
N PHE A 200 -4.61 -6.49 17.73
CA PHE A 200 -5.99 -6.27 17.29
C PHE A 200 -6.31 -4.83 16.85
N VAL A 201 -6.00 -3.82 17.66
CA VAL A 201 -6.36 -2.42 17.35
C VAL A 201 -5.54 -1.88 16.18
N ALA A 202 -4.22 -2.12 16.15
CA ALA A 202 -3.38 -1.71 15.02
C ALA A 202 -3.73 -2.46 13.73
N PHE A 203 -4.10 -3.74 13.82
CA PHE A 203 -4.66 -4.50 12.69
C PHE A 203 -5.92 -3.83 12.13
N LEU A 204 -6.84 -3.37 12.99
CA LEU A 204 -8.05 -2.65 12.55
C LEU A 204 -7.70 -1.31 11.88
N ALA A 205 -6.70 -0.58 12.39
CA ALA A 205 -6.22 0.66 11.77
C ALA A 205 -5.61 0.43 10.37
N VAL A 206 -4.78 -0.60 10.22
CA VAL A 206 -4.23 -0.98 8.89
C VAL A 206 -5.32 -1.50 7.96
N LEU A 207 -6.29 -2.27 8.47
CA LEU A 207 -7.43 -2.73 7.70
C LEU A 207 -8.27 -1.55 7.19
N TRP A 208 -8.54 -0.57 8.06
CA TRP A 208 -9.27 0.65 7.73
C TRP A 208 -8.56 1.44 6.62
N SER A 209 -7.27 1.71 6.79
CA SER A 209 -6.43 2.33 5.76
C SER A 209 -6.50 1.54 4.45
N GLY A 210 -6.41 0.21 4.55
CA GLY A 210 -6.45 -0.67 3.40
C GLY A 210 -7.77 -0.64 2.63
N LEU A 211 -8.90 -0.50 3.33
CA LEU A 211 -10.23 -0.34 2.75
C LEU A 211 -10.35 0.99 2.01
N LEU A 212 -9.85 2.08 2.61
CA LEU A 212 -9.89 3.41 2.01
C LEU A 212 -9.05 3.48 0.73
N TRP A 213 -7.84 2.93 0.73
CA TRP A 213 -6.99 2.91 -0.46
C TRP A 213 -7.55 1.97 -1.55
N GLY A 214 -8.12 0.83 -1.16
CA GLY A 214 -8.85 -0.05 -2.08
C GLY A 214 -10.06 0.62 -2.71
N TRP A 215 -10.82 1.40 -1.93
CA TRP A 215 -11.92 2.23 -2.44
C TRP A 215 -11.41 3.32 -3.40
N ALA A 216 -10.34 4.02 -3.05
CA ALA A 216 -9.76 5.05 -3.90
C ALA A 216 -9.29 4.48 -5.24
N TYR A 217 -8.66 3.29 -5.22
CA TYR A 217 -8.26 2.57 -6.42
C TYR A 217 -9.47 2.19 -7.28
N ALA A 218 -10.47 1.52 -6.69
CA ALA A 218 -11.68 1.11 -7.40
C ALA A 218 -12.44 2.30 -7.99
N ARG A 219 -12.42 3.47 -7.32
CA ARG A 219 -13.11 4.67 -7.75
C ARG A 219 -12.38 5.44 -8.84
N THR A 220 -11.06 5.54 -8.78
CA THR A 220 -10.24 6.40 -9.66
C THR A 220 -9.59 5.66 -10.82
N GLY A 221 -9.45 4.34 -10.67
CA GLY A 221 -8.69 3.48 -11.57
C GLY A 221 -7.19 3.82 -11.61
N SER A 222 -6.64 4.33 -10.51
CA SER A 222 -5.24 4.74 -10.40
C SER A 222 -4.69 4.36 -9.03
N LEU A 223 -3.44 3.89 -8.98
CA LEU A 223 -2.74 3.61 -7.72
C LEU A 223 -2.25 4.89 -7.03
N LEU A 224 -2.14 6.00 -7.75
CA LEU A 224 -1.55 7.25 -7.23
C LEU A 224 -2.26 7.80 -5.98
N PRO A 225 -3.61 7.84 -5.88
CA PRO A 225 -4.25 8.32 -4.66
C PRO A 225 -3.89 7.50 -3.43
N GLY A 226 -3.87 6.16 -3.56
CA GLY A 226 -3.48 5.24 -2.49
C GLY A 226 -2.01 5.40 -2.13
N MET A 227 -1.11 5.44 -3.11
CA MET A 227 0.34 5.64 -2.91
C MET A 227 0.64 6.95 -2.18
N ILE A 228 -0.01 8.04 -2.57
CA ILE A 228 0.18 9.36 -1.95
C ILE A 228 -0.39 9.36 -0.53
N ALA A 229 -1.60 8.85 -0.32
CA ALA A 229 -2.22 8.80 1.01
C ALA A 229 -1.40 7.92 1.98
N HIS A 230 -0.93 6.78 1.50
CA HIS A 230 -0.09 5.86 2.26
C HIS A 230 1.27 6.51 2.60
N ALA A 231 1.93 7.15 1.65
CA ALA A 231 3.16 7.90 1.91
C ALA A 231 2.94 9.03 2.92
N ILE A 232 1.83 9.77 2.84
CA ILE A 232 1.50 10.80 3.83
C ILE A 232 1.31 10.18 5.22
N ASN A 233 0.53 9.10 5.35
CA ASN A 233 0.31 8.43 6.64
C ASN A 233 1.63 7.96 7.25
N ASN A 234 2.48 7.27 6.48
CA ASN A 234 3.79 6.81 6.97
C ASN A 234 4.71 8.00 7.29
N GLY A 235 4.64 9.08 6.50
CA GLY A 235 5.36 10.31 6.76
C GLY A 235 4.94 10.98 8.06
N LEU A 236 3.65 11.00 8.39
CA LEU A 236 3.14 11.52 9.66
C LEU A 236 3.62 10.69 10.85
N VAL A 237 3.65 9.35 10.72
CA VAL A 237 4.23 8.46 11.74
C VAL A 237 5.73 8.68 11.89
N GLY A 238 6.47 8.76 10.79
CA GLY A 238 7.91 9.02 10.82
C GLY A 238 8.24 10.38 11.43
N TYR A 239 7.45 11.41 11.08
CA TYR A 239 7.57 12.74 11.66
C TYR A 239 7.29 12.75 13.17
N SER A 240 6.23 12.07 13.64
CA SER A 240 5.93 12.03 15.07
C SER A 240 7.02 11.34 15.88
N LEU A 241 7.59 10.25 15.36
CA LEU A 241 8.73 9.57 15.99
C LEU A 241 9.95 10.50 16.11
N LEU A 242 10.26 11.24 15.05
CA LEU A 242 11.39 12.18 15.05
C LEU A 242 11.15 13.41 15.94
N ALA A 243 9.93 13.93 15.97
CA ALA A 243 9.61 15.16 16.71
C ALA A 243 9.52 14.94 18.22
N PHE A 244 9.11 13.75 18.65
CA PHE A 244 8.83 13.48 20.07
C PHE A 244 9.83 12.55 20.76
N PHE A 245 10.57 11.71 20.02
CA PHE A 245 11.42 10.67 20.63
C PHE A 245 12.91 10.77 20.30
N ARG A 246 13.32 11.57 19.30
CA ARG A 246 14.72 11.79 18.94
C ARG A 246 15.22 13.13 19.48
#